data_AF-A0AAV9J4J1-F1
#
_entry.id   AF-A0AAV9J4J1-F1
#
_cell.length_a   1.000
_cell.length_b   1.000
_cell.length_c   1.000
_cell.angle_alpha   90.00
_cell.angle_beta   90.00
_cell.angle_gamma   90.00
#
_symmetry.space_group_name_H-M   'P 1'
#
loop_
_entity.id
_entity.type
_entity.pdbx_description
1 polymer ?
#
loop_
_entity_poly.entity_id
_entity_poly.type
_entity_poly.pdbx_seq_one_letter_code
_entity_poly.pdbx_strand_id
1 'polypeptide(L)'
;MALHQHTFAQPLTGTVGHAVRSGITAQQPDDAPPISKYGTGFPSPPSFEDKREEREYLKGRLAAAFRIMGDRGFDEGVAGHPTIRDHVEPNTMWINPFGTSFSSMRRSDLVRVDYEGNVLEGGKHRLINRAGILIHRGGQ
;
A
#
# COMPACT_ATOMS: atom_id res chain seq x y z
N MET A 1 4.05 27.42 -39.50
CA MET A 1 3.07 27.79 -38.46
C MET A 1 3.52 27.18 -37.15
N ALA A 2 3.96 28.01 -36.21
CA ALA A 2 4.38 27.59 -34.87
C ALA A 2 3.34 28.10 -33.86
N LEU A 3 2.92 27.24 -32.93
CA LEU A 3 2.27 27.61 -31.67
C LEU A 3 2.57 26.46 -30.68
N HIS A 4 3.68 26.56 -29.93
CA HIS A 4 3.71 26.93 -28.51
C HIS A 4 2.77 26.07 -27.64
N GLN A 5 3.31 24.98 -27.10
CA GLN A 5 2.77 24.34 -25.90
C GLN A 5 3.72 24.68 -24.75
N HIS A 6 3.21 25.47 -23.81
CA HIS A 6 3.92 25.91 -22.63
C HIS A 6 4.15 24.75 -21.66
N THR A 7 5.42 24.54 -21.33
CA THR A 7 5.87 23.85 -20.12
C THR A 7 5.26 24.54 -18.90
N PHE A 8 4.53 23.80 -18.06
CA PHE A 8 4.19 24.22 -16.71
C PHE A 8 4.90 23.29 -15.73
N ALA A 9 6.05 23.75 -15.24
CA ALA A 9 6.61 23.25 -14.00
C ALA A 9 5.78 23.84 -12.86
N GLN A 10 5.28 23.01 -11.95
CA GLN A 10 4.75 23.48 -10.67
C GLN A 10 5.53 22.84 -9.51
N PRO A 11 5.85 23.63 -8.46
CA PRO A 11 6.63 23.16 -7.34
C PRO A 11 5.78 22.22 -6.47
N LEU A 12 6.29 21.02 -6.20
CA LEU A 12 5.66 20.11 -5.24
C LEU A 12 6.16 20.44 -3.83
N THR A 13 5.55 21.45 -3.20
CA THR A 13 5.48 21.52 -1.74
C THR A 13 4.37 20.59 -1.29
N GLY A 14 4.75 19.54 -0.56
CA GLY A 14 3.89 18.40 -0.26
C GLY A 14 2.70 18.71 0.64
N THR A 15 1.80 17.74 0.73
CA THR A 15 1.28 17.19 1.99
C THR A 15 0.74 15.79 1.70
N VAL A 16 0.89 14.93 2.70
CA VAL A 16 0.91 13.48 2.65
C VAL A 16 -0.47 12.86 2.44
N GLY A 17 -0.51 11.84 1.57
CA GLY A 17 -1.29 10.61 1.72
C GLY A 17 -2.76 10.70 2.11
N HIS A 18 -3.63 11.00 1.16
CA HIS A 18 -4.91 10.30 1.06
C HIS A 18 -4.93 9.69 -0.35
N ALA A 19 -5.55 8.52 -0.51
CA ALA A 19 -6.02 8.13 -1.84
C ALA A 19 -7.15 9.10 -2.23
N VAL A 20 -6.79 10.35 -2.55
CA VAL A 20 -7.71 11.34 -3.09
C VAL A 20 -7.82 11.01 -4.57
N ARG A 21 -8.84 10.23 -4.94
CA ARG A 21 -9.40 10.46 -6.26
C ARG A 21 -10.02 11.85 -6.17
N SER A 22 -9.41 12.83 -6.83
CA SER A 22 -9.95 14.19 -6.91
C SER A 22 -11.43 14.12 -7.27
N GLY A 23 -12.30 14.53 -6.36
CA GLY A 23 -13.72 14.79 -6.66
C GLY A 23 -14.81 14.15 -5.81
N ILE A 24 -14.56 13.45 -4.69
CA ILE A 24 -15.68 12.83 -3.92
C ILE A 24 -15.80 13.23 -2.43
N THR A 25 -14.78 13.75 -1.76
CA THR A 25 -14.97 14.25 -0.38
C THR A 25 -15.29 15.74 -0.40
N ALA A 26 -16.57 16.06 -0.25
CA ALA A 26 -16.96 17.38 0.25
C ALA A 26 -16.33 17.55 1.64
N GLN A 27 -15.35 18.45 1.76
CA GLN A 27 -14.99 18.98 3.07
C GLN A 27 -16.27 19.51 3.70
N GLN A 28 -16.56 19.07 4.92
CA GLN A 28 -17.67 19.64 5.68
C GLN A 28 -17.43 21.17 5.78
N PRO A 29 -18.41 22.02 5.46
CA PRO A 29 -18.29 23.46 5.70
C PRO A 29 -17.96 23.73 7.16
N ASP A 30 -17.09 24.70 7.42
CA ASP A 30 -16.58 24.99 8.77
C ASP A 30 -17.70 25.26 9.79
N ASP A 31 -18.86 25.75 9.32
CA ASP A 31 -20.03 26.10 10.15
C ASP A 31 -21.07 24.97 10.32
N ALA A 32 -20.87 23.79 9.73
CA ALA A 32 -21.84 22.71 9.85
C ALA A 32 -21.79 22.05 11.25
N PRO A 33 -22.95 21.74 11.86
CA PRO A 33 -22.98 21.10 13.17
C PRO A 33 -22.26 19.74 13.12
N PRO A 34 -21.62 19.32 14.23
CA PRO A 34 -20.87 18.07 14.25
C PRO A 34 -21.79 16.88 13.97
N ILE A 35 -21.44 16.08 12.96
CA ILE A 35 -22.19 14.88 12.54
C ILE A 35 -22.28 13.85 13.69
N SER A 36 -21.37 13.93 14.67
CA SER A 36 -21.40 13.10 15.86
C SER A 36 -21.05 13.89 17.13
N LYS A 37 -21.70 13.53 18.24
CA LYS A 37 -21.39 14.03 19.59
C LYS A 37 -20.03 13.56 20.13
N TYR A 38 -19.39 12.62 19.45
CA TYR A 38 -18.10 12.02 19.82
C TYR A 38 -16.94 12.53 18.94
N GLY A 39 -17.17 13.59 18.16
CA GLY A 39 -16.20 14.15 17.22
C GLY A 39 -16.51 13.83 15.76
N THR A 40 -15.99 14.66 14.85
CA THR A 40 -16.24 14.61 13.40
C THR A 40 -15.22 13.75 12.64
N GLY A 41 -14.23 13.19 13.34
CA GLY A 41 -13.10 12.52 12.70
C GLY A 41 -13.44 11.11 12.24
N PHE A 42 -13.44 10.87 10.93
CA PHE A 42 -13.21 9.52 10.43
C PHE A 42 -11.86 9.00 10.94
N PRO A 43 -11.72 7.69 11.25
CA PRO A 43 -10.43 7.13 11.62
C PRO A 43 -9.46 7.26 10.45
N SER A 44 -8.33 7.94 10.68
CA SER A 44 -7.23 8.06 9.74
C SER A 44 -6.07 7.17 10.17
N PRO A 45 -5.26 6.64 9.23
CA PRO A 45 -3.96 6.08 9.58
C PRO A 45 -3.11 7.09 10.35
N PRO A 46 -2.20 6.64 11.24
CA PRO A 46 -1.22 7.51 11.86
C PRO A 46 -0.31 8.18 10.79
N SER A 47 0.18 9.38 11.08
CA SER A 47 1.24 10.04 10.31
C SER A 47 2.61 9.62 10.81
N PHE A 48 3.59 9.58 9.92
CA PHE A 48 4.97 9.21 10.24
C PHE A 48 5.94 10.27 9.69
N GLU A 49 6.91 10.68 10.51
CA GLU A 49 8.00 11.55 10.07
C GLU A 49 9.07 10.74 9.31
N ASP A 50 9.36 9.51 9.75
CA ASP A 50 10.27 8.59 9.07
C ASP A 50 9.49 7.59 8.19
N LYS A 51 9.77 7.62 6.89
CA LYS A 51 9.24 6.67 5.91
C LYS A 51 9.58 5.21 6.22
N ARG A 52 10.68 4.94 6.94
CA ARG A 52 11.03 3.58 7.35
C ARG A 52 10.12 3.06 8.46
N GLU A 53 9.69 3.94 9.37
CA GLU A 53 8.67 3.60 10.36
C GLU A 53 7.32 3.35 9.69
N GLU A 54 6.94 4.20 8.73
CA GLU A 54 5.74 3.99 7.92
C GLU A 54 5.79 2.66 7.17
N ARG A 55 6.92 2.30 6.55
CA ARG A 55 7.14 1.00 5.90
C ARG A 55 6.87 -0.16 6.87
N GLU A 56 7.41 -0.12 8.08
CA GLU A 56 7.23 -1.20 9.05
C GLU A 56 5.78 -1.27 9.57
N TYR A 57 5.09 -0.14 9.69
CA TYR A 57 3.65 -0.08 9.96
C TYR A 57 2.85 -0.74 8.83
N LEU A 58 3.11 -0.35 7.58
CA LEU A 58 2.40 -0.86 6.40
C LEU A 58 2.63 -2.36 6.18
N LYS A 59 3.86 -2.85 6.36
CA LYS A 59 4.16 -4.29 6.36
C LYS A 59 3.38 -5.01 7.47
N GLY A 60 3.24 -4.39 8.64
CA GLY A 60 2.41 -4.89 9.73
C GLY A 60 0.92 -4.99 9.35
N ARG A 61 0.40 -3.96 8.67
CA ARG A 61 -0.98 -3.93 8.14
C ARG A 61 -1.20 -5.01 7.09
N LEU A 62 -0.24 -5.23 6.19
CA LEU A 62 -0.30 -6.31 5.20
C LEU A 62 -0.33 -7.69 5.87
N ALA A 63 0.55 -7.94 6.84
CA ALA A 63 0.54 -9.19 7.61
C ALA A 63 -0.76 -9.39 8.41
N ALA A 64 -1.37 -8.32 8.92
CA ALA A 64 -2.69 -8.39 9.55
C ALA A 64 -3.80 -8.72 8.54
N ALA A 65 -3.76 -8.13 7.34
CA ALA A 65 -4.71 -8.45 6.28
C ALA A 65 -4.64 -9.93 5.90
N PHE A 66 -3.43 -10.49 5.72
CA PHE A 66 -3.23 -11.92 5.49
C PHE A 66 -3.91 -12.77 6.58
N ARG A 67 -3.67 -12.47 7.85
CA ARG A 67 -4.27 -13.23 8.95
C ARG A 67 -5.80 -13.12 8.98
N ILE A 68 -6.36 -11.96 8.65
CA ILE A 68 -7.83 -11.81 8.51
C ILE A 68 -8.34 -12.67 7.34
N MET A 69 -7.66 -12.68 6.19
CA MET A 69 -8.05 -13.54 5.06
C MET A 69 -7.96 -15.03 5.40
N GLY A 70 -6.88 -15.45 6.07
CA GLY A 70 -6.70 -16.82 6.53
C GLY A 70 -7.77 -17.26 7.53
N ASP A 71 -8.10 -16.40 8.51
CA ASP A 71 -9.18 -16.63 9.48
C ASP A 71 -10.56 -16.79 8.82
N ARG A 72 -10.79 -16.07 7.71
CA ARG A 72 -12.07 -16.12 6.96
C ARG A 72 -12.10 -17.20 5.87
N GLY A 73 -11.07 -18.03 5.76
CA GLY A 73 -11.02 -19.11 4.76
C GLY A 73 -10.80 -18.63 3.33
N PHE A 74 -10.24 -17.44 3.13
CA PHE A 74 -9.83 -16.93 1.82
C PHE A 74 -8.38 -17.32 1.46
N ASP A 75 -7.78 -18.23 2.22
CA ASP A 75 -6.50 -18.85 1.89
C ASP A 75 -6.74 -19.98 0.86
N GLU A 76 -6.45 -19.68 -0.41
CA GLU A 76 -6.58 -20.62 -1.53
C GLU A 76 -5.27 -21.39 -1.79
N GLY A 77 -4.57 -21.76 -0.71
CA GLY A 77 -3.37 -22.58 -0.75
C GLY A 77 -2.15 -21.86 -1.29
N VAL A 78 -1.84 -22.05 -2.58
CA VAL A 78 -0.69 -21.40 -3.25
C VAL A 78 -1.09 -20.17 -4.07
N ALA A 79 -2.40 -19.90 -4.16
CA ALA A 79 -2.93 -18.70 -4.79
C ALA A 79 -3.07 -17.55 -3.77
N GLY A 80 -3.27 -16.34 -4.28
CA GLY A 80 -3.41 -15.12 -3.46
C GLY A 80 -2.08 -14.45 -3.13
N HIS A 81 -1.92 -13.24 -3.65
CA HIS A 81 -0.70 -12.44 -3.48
C HIS A 81 -1.00 -10.97 -3.12
N PRO A 82 -1.75 -10.68 -2.04
CA PRO A 82 -1.88 -9.32 -1.53
C PRO A 82 -0.52 -8.63 -1.44
N THR A 83 -0.42 -7.46 -2.07
CA THR A 83 0.81 -6.67 -2.08
C THR A 83 0.57 -5.26 -1.54
N ILE A 84 1.64 -4.63 -1.08
CA ILE A 84 1.66 -3.20 -0.78
C ILE A 84 2.90 -2.55 -1.37
N ARG A 85 2.75 -1.39 -2.01
CA ARG A 85 3.88 -0.62 -2.54
C ARG A 85 4.77 -0.17 -1.38
N ASP A 86 6.08 -0.18 -1.59
CA ASP A 86 7.01 0.36 -0.62
C ASP A 86 7.04 1.90 -0.66
N HIS A 87 6.90 2.55 0.49
CA HIS A 87 6.84 4.03 0.57
C HIS A 87 8.21 4.73 0.52
N VAL A 88 9.30 4.00 0.77
CA VAL A 88 10.67 4.54 0.66
C VAL A 88 11.33 4.17 -0.66
N GLU A 89 10.95 3.05 -1.29
CA GLU A 89 11.36 2.62 -2.64
C GLU A 89 10.13 2.34 -3.54
N PRO A 90 9.46 3.38 -4.07
CA PRO A 90 8.14 3.27 -4.73
C PRO A 90 8.06 2.37 -5.97
N ASN A 91 9.22 1.99 -6.53
CA ASN A 91 9.32 1.07 -7.65
C ASN A 91 9.34 -0.41 -7.22
N THR A 92 9.03 -0.68 -5.96
CA THR A 92 9.08 -2.01 -5.35
C THR A 92 7.83 -2.24 -4.50
N MET A 93 7.55 -3.51 -4.19
CA MET A 93 6.41 -3.91 -3.37
C MET A 93 6.78 -5.01 -2.39
N TRP A 94 6.03 -5.09 -1.29
CA TRP A 94 6.08 -6.21 -0.36
C TRP A 94 5.00 -7.24 -0.70
N ILE A 95 5.38 -8.51 -0.69
CA ILE A 95 4.54 -9.68 -0.98
C ILE A 95 4.83 -10.81 0.02
N ASN A 96 3.89 -11.75 0.18
CA ASN A 96 4.13 -13.01 0.89
C ASN A 96 5.11 -13.94 0.14
N PRO A 97 5.88 -14.77 0.87
CA PRO A 97 6.56 -15.90 0.26
C PRO A 97 5.56 -16.96 -0.23
N PHE A 98 5.94 -17.67 -1.29
CA PHE A 98 5.18 -18.74 -1.88
C PHE A 98 4.95 -19.89 -0.89
N GLY A 99 3.72 -20.39 -0.82
CA GLY A 99 3.32 -21.51 0.03
C GLY A 99 3.28 -21.22 1.54
N THR A 100 3.43 -19.95 1.95
CA THR A 100 3.31 -19.56 3.36
C THR A 100 1.86 -19.32 3.72
N SER A 101 1.36 -20.02 4.75
CA SER A 101 -0.04 -19.90 5.20
C SER A 101 -0.38 -18.48 5.64
N PHE A 102 -1.52 -17.98 5.16
CA PHE A 102 -2.01 -16.63 5.46
C PHE A 102 -2.23 -16.41 6.96
N SER A 103 -2.75 -17.43 7.66
CA SER A 103 -3.03 -17.38 9.10
C SER A 103 -1.79 -17.20 9.97
N SER A 104 -0.61 -17.53 9.45
CA SER A 104 0.66 -17.43 10.16
C SER A 104 1.52 -16.23 9.78
N MET A 105 1.08 -15.44 8.79
CA MET A 105 1.91 -14.40 8.16
C MET A 105 2.41 -13.36 9.16
N ARG A 106 3.72 -13.16 9.21
CA ARG A 106 4.37 -12.09 9.99
C ARG A 106 4.95 -11.05 9.07
N ARG A 107 5.12 -9.84 9.63
CA ARG A 107 5.83 -8.73 8.98
C ARG A 107 7.23 -9.12 8.51
N SER A 108 7.92 -9.97 9.29
CA SER A 108 9.27 -10.45 9.02
C SER A 108 9.35 -11.46 7.88
N ASP A 109 8.23 -12.06 7.49
CA ASP A 109 8.20 -13.09 6.45
C ASP A 109 8.08 -12.46 5.05
N LEU A 110 7.57 -11.23 4.99
CA LEU A 110 7.36 -10.50 3.74
C LEU A 110 8.67 -10.30 2.98
N VAL A 111 8.55 -10.37 1.66
CA VAL A 111 9.65 -10.25 0.70
C VAL A 111 9.41 -9.00 -0.12
N ARG A 112 10.46 -8.18 -0.33
CA ARG A 112 10.39 -7.02 -1.22
C ARG A 112 10.88 -7.42 -2.60
N VAL A 113 10.10 -7.05 -3.62
CA VAL A 113 10.37 -7.36 -5.03
C VAL A 113 10.21 -6.12 -5.90
N ASP A 114 10.89 -6.09 -7.04
CA ASP A 114 10.59 -5.12 -8.10
C ASP A 114 9.39 -5.55 -8.95
N TYR A 115 8.99 -4.71 -9.92
CA TYR A 115 7.86 -4.99 -10.82
C TYR A 115 8.12 -6.11 -11.85
N GLU A 116 9.36 -6.60 -11.97
CA GLU A 116 9.70 -7.78 -12.76
C GLU A 116 9.63 -9.07 -11.94
N GLY A 117 9.38 -8.95 -10.63
CA GLY A 117 9.37 -10.06 -9.69
C GLY A 117 10.76 -10.53 -9.29
N ASN A 118 11.79 -9.69 -9.44
CA ASN A 118 13.10 -9.98 -8.87
C ASN A 118 13.07 -9.70 -7.36
N VAL A 119 13.61 -10.63 -6.58
CA VAL A 119 13.59 -10.55 -5.13
C VAL A 119 14.77 -9.72 -4.62
N LEU A 120 14.47 -8.62 -3.92
CA LEU A 120 15.45 -7.63 -3.47
C LEU A 120 15.91 -7.92 -2.03
N GLU A 121 14.96 -8.12 -1.11
CA GLU A 121 15.24 -8.36 0.32
C GLU A 121 14.03 -9.01 1.04
N GLY A 122 14.15 -9.24 2.35
CA GLY A 122 13.05 -9.66 3.21
C GLY A 122 13.26 -11.02 3.86
N GLY A 123 12.17 -11.68 4.19
CA GLY A 123 12.13 -12.88 5.04
C GLY A 123 13.03 -14.04 4.63
N LYS A 124 13.12 -15.02 5.53
CA LYS A 124 13.93 -16.24 5.35
C LYS A 124 13.56 -17.02 4.08
N HIS A 125 12.26 -17.07 3.77
CA HIS A 125 11.73 -17.73 2.59
C HIS A 125 11.52 -16.69 1.49
N ARG A 126 12.19 -16.88 0.34
CA ARG A 126 12.26 -15.86 -0.72
C ARG A 126 11.70 -16.32 -2.06
N LEU A 127 11.13 -17.53 -2.12
CA LEU A 127 10.41 -17.98 -3.30
C LEU A 127 9.11 -17.17 -3.41
N ILE A 128 8.80 -16.65 -4.59
CA ILE A 128 7.58 -15.87 -4.86
C ILE A 128 6.88 -16.39 -6.11
N ASN A 129 5.57 -16.15 -6.22
CA ASN A 129 4.84 -16.39 -7.45
C ASN A 129 5.01 -15.20 -8.40
N ARG A 130 5.95 -15.31 -9.35
CA ARG A 130 6.22 -14.22 -10.32
C ARG A 130 5.02 -13.88 -11.19
N ALA A 131 4.21 -14.88 -11.59
CA ALA A 131 3.00 -14.61 -12.36
C ALA A 131 2.00 -13.76 -11.58
N GLY A 132 1.90 -13.97 -10.26
CA GLY A 132 1.13 -13.13 -9.34
C GLY A 132 1.60 -11.68 -9.28
N ILE A 133 2.89 -11.40 -9.43
CA ILE A 133 3.41 -10.01 -9.45
C ILE A 133 3.00 -9.26 -10.73
N LEU A 134 2.96 -9.96 -11.86
CA LEU A 134 2.68 -9.35 -13.17
C LEU A 134 1.27 -8.76 -13.28
N ILE A 135 0.33 -9.15 -12.42
CA ILE A 135 -1.01 -8.54 -12.34
C ILE A 135 -1.05 -7.30 -11.44
N HIS A 136 -0.05 -7.10 -10.57
CA HIS A 136 0.04 -5.94 -9.66
C HIS A 136 0.83 -4.76 -10.25
N ARG A 137 1.62 -5.00 -11.31
CA ARG A 137 2.22 -3.91 -12.09
C ARG A 137 1.10 -3.26 -12.91
N GLY A 138 0.61 -2.10 -12.49
CA GLY A 138 -0.22 -1.26 -13.37
C GLY A 138 0.55 -1.02 -14.67
N GLY A 139 -0.15 -1.03 -15.81
CA GLY A 139 0.47 -0.65 -17.09
C GLY A 139 1.21 0.68 -16.92
N GLN A 140 2.51 0.66 -17.18
CA GLN A 140 3.38 1.83 -17.14
C GLN A 140 2.83 2.92 -18.08
#